data_AF-A0A7S1SNL7-F1
#
_entry.id   AF-A0A7S1SNL7-F1
#
_cell.length_a   1.000
_cell.length_b   1.000
_cell.length_c   1.000
_cell.angle_alpha   90.00
_cell.angle_beta   90.00
_cell.angle_gamma   90.00
#
_symmetry.space_group_name_H-M   'P 1'
#
loop_
_entity.id
_entity.type
_entity.pdbx_description
1 polymer ?
#
loop_
_entity_poly.entity_id
_entity_poly.type
_entity_poly.pdbx_seq_one_letter_code
_entity_poly.pdbx_strand_id
1 'polypeptide(L)'
;MGSSSKKDKKDNKKDNKKEKRERDDEDSKSRKRHRDREEERRRAEKLARKVAKQLRKEKGSVAGYTDEENPFGDTTLSEKFVWSKKLEKQIQDGADVRHFGAQAEALRQDERLAEIEKVKKRRQEREEEKSRMEEELAFIERQRSLADASVLEKKEEEFHLEQAKIRSDIRLREGRARPVDLLAKNLHLDAGFSMRLPVPYILFENISLQELKELEADIATHQGLESQEEEHKEFWDCLMTVCLSHLAEAARRDETDRAHMRGESVVPAMAQETGLHASIDADLQEMMRDKSHGQLLELDEEIKQQLEEGDCADPEYWEAVRRRLKVYLAKARLREIHFSLQERHRAAKEANLQERMKW
;
A
#
# COMPACT_ATOMS: atom_id res chain seq x y z
N MET A 1 -58.06 -53.16 -109.54
CA MET A 1 -57.10 -52.55 -108.59
C MET A 1 -57.24 -51.03 -108.65
N GLY A 2 -57.41 -50.34 -107.52
CA GLY A 2 -57.34 -48.87 -107.46
C GLY A 2 -58.54 -48.21 -106.79
N SER A 3 -58.54 -48.10 -105.45
CA SER A 3 -59.27 -47.02 -104.76
C SER A 3 -58.83 -46.74 -103.31
N SER A 4 -58.15 -47.66 -102.60
CA SER A 4 -57.76 -47.41 -101.19
C SER A 4 -56.59 -46.44 -100.99
N SER A 5 -55.61 -46.40 -101.90
CA SER A 5 -54.36 -45.65 -101.67
C SER A 5 -54.49 -44.10 -101.70
N LYS A 6 -55.62 -43.55 -102.17
CA LYS A 6 -55.87 -42.10 -102.18
C LYS A 6 -56.50 -41.56 -100.88
N LYS A 7 -57.11 -42.42 -100.05
CA LYS A 7 -57.78 -42.01 -98.80
C LYS A 7 -56.75 -41.84 -97.67
N ASP A 8 -55.84 -42.81 -97.53
CA ASP A 8 -54.77 -42.79 -96.52
C ASP A 8 -53.78 -41.61 -96.68
N LYS A 9 -53.50 -41.20 -97.92
CA LYS A 9 -52.67 -40.00 -98.21
C LYS A 9 -53.35 -38.67 -97.84
N LYS A 10 -54.69 -38.63 -97.79
CA LYS A 10 -55.47 -37.42 -97.48
C LYS A 10 -55.65 -37.25 -95.97
N ASP A 11 -55.79 -38.34 -95.25
CA ASP A 11 -55.91 -38.36 -93.79
C ASP A 11 -54.56 -38.06 -93.11
N ASN A 12 -53.45 -38.63 -93.60
CA ASN A 12 -52.10 -38.29 -93.12
C ASN A 12 -51.72 -36.81 -93.36
N LYS A 13 -52.28 -36.17 -94.40
CA LYS A 13 -52.09 -34.73 -94.66
C LYS A 13 -52.94 -33.84 -93.75
N LYS A 14 -54.05 -34.35 -93.22
CA LYS A 14 -54.89 -33.64 -92.23
C LYS A 14 -54.28 -33.70 -90.84
N ASP A 15 -53.77 -34.86 -90.43
CA ASP A 15 -53.13 -35.04 -89.11
C ASP A 15 -51.86 -34.20 -88.99
N ASN A 16 -51.01 -34.20 -90.03
CA ASN A 16 -49.82 -33.34 -90.07
C ASN A 16 -50.18 -31.83 -90.05
N LYS A 17 -51.35 -31.44 -90.59
CA LYS A 17 -51.85 -30.05 -90.51
C LYS A 17 -52.41 -29.69 -89.13
N LYS A 18 -52.94 -30.67 -88.39
CA LYS A 18 -53.43 -30.50 -87.02
C LYS A 18 -52.27 -30.39 -86.03
N GLU A 19 -51.27 -31.26 -86.14
CA GLU A 19 -50.04 -31.18 -85.33
C GLU A 19 -49.29 -29.86 -85.54
N LYS A 20 -49.23 -29.36 -86.80
CA LYS A 20 -48.62 -28.06 -87.08
C LYS A 20 -49.36 -26.92 -86.38
N ARG A 21 -50.71 -26.95 -86.37
CA ARG A 21 -51.52 -25.93 -85.68
C ARG A 21 -51.37 -25.98 -84.16
N GLU A 22 -51.31 -27.18 -83.58
CA GLU A 22 -51.09 -27.35 -82.13
C GLU A 22 -49.70 -26.85 -81.71
N ARG A 23 -48.67 -27.10 -82.53
CA ARG A 23 -47.32 -26.53 -82.32
C ARG A 23 -47.30 -25.01 -82.44
N ASP A 24 -48.00 -24.45 -83.43
CA ASP A 24 -48.10 -22.99 -83.62
C ASP A 24 -48.85 -22.32 -82.44
N ASP A 25 -49.88 -22.98 -81.87
CA ASP A 25 -50.62 -22.50 -80.70
C ASP A 25 -49.82 -22.60 -79.38
N GLU A 26 -49.03 -23.67 -79.21
CA GLU A 26 -48.08 -23.82 -78.10
C GLU A 26 -46.99 -22.74 -78.15
N ASP A 27 -46.42 -22.48 -79.33
CA ASP A 27 -45.42 -21.42 -79.52
C ASP A 27 -46.03 -20.03 -79.25
N SER A 28 -47.27 -19.78 -79.69
CA SER A 28 -48.01 -18.54 -79.39
C SER A 28 -48.23 -18.34 -77.88
N LYS A 29 -48.63 -19.39 -77.14
CA LYS A 29 -48.80 -19.34 -75.68
C LYS A 29 -47.46 -19.16 -74.94
N SER A 30 -46.40 -19.82 -75.41
CA SER A 30 -45.04 -19.67 -74.88
C SER A 30 -44.53 -18.23 -75.04
N ARG A 31 -44.68 -17.66 -76.24
CA ARG A 31 -44.34 -16.26 -76.52
C ARG A 31 -45.15 -15.29 -75.67
N LYS A 32 -46.44 -15.56 -75.44
CA LYS A 32 -47.29 -14.74 -74.56
C LYS A 32 -46.81 -14.79 -73.10
N ARG A 33 -46.53 -15.99 -72.56
CA ARG A 33 -45.98 -16.16 -71.20
C ARG A 33 -44.60 -15.51 -71.04
N HIS A 34 -43.75 -15.59 -72.06
CA HIS A 34 -42.46 -14.91 -72.06
C HIS A 34 -42.64 -13.39 -72.00
N ARG A 35 -43.55 -12.85 -72.82
CA ARG A 35 -43.87 -11.42 -72.84
C ARG A 35 -44.47 -10.95 -71.51
N ASP A 36 -45.38 -11.71 -70.91
CA ASP A 36 -45.99 -11.36 -69.62
C ASP A 36 -44.93 -11.35 -68.50
N ARG A 37 -44.02 -12.33 -68.46
CA ARG A 37 -42.88 -12.34 -67.52
C ARG A 37 -41.91 -11.19 -67.76
N GLU A 38 -41.68 -10.82 -69.01
CA GLU A 38 -40.82 -9.68 -69.37
C GLU A 38 -41.46 -8.34 -68.97
N GLU A 39 -42.78 -8.22 -69.11
CA GLU A 39 -43.55 -7.08 -68.64
C GLU A 39 -43.56 -6.98 -67.10
N GLU A 40 -43.70 -8.11 -66.39
CA GLU A 40 -43.58 -8.17 -64.93
C GLU A 40 -42.18 -7.77 -64.45
N ARG A 41 -41.11 -8.27 -65.07
CA ARG A 41 -39.74 -7.84 -64.78
C ARG A 41 -39.56 -6.33 -64.99
N ARG A 42 -40.05 -5.79 -66.10
CA ARG A 42 -40.00 -4.34 -66.37
C ARG A 42 -40.80 -3.52 -65.37
N ARG A 43 -41.92 -4.03 -64.85
CA ARG A 43 -42.69 -3.37 -63.78
C ARG A 43 -41.95 -3.41 -62.45
N ALA A 44 -41.39 -4.56 -62.08
CA ALA A 44 -40.56 -4.72 -60.88
C ALA A 44 -39.32 -3.81 -60.92
N GLU A 45 -38.63 -3.73 -62.06
CA GLU A 45 -37.47 -2.85 -62.27
C GLU A 45 -37.87 -1.36 -62.13
N LYS A 46 -38.99 -0.95 -62.72
CA LYS A 46 -39.50 0.43 -62.59
C LYS A 46 -39.88 0.77 -61.15
N LEU A 47 -40.50 -0.17 -60.41
CA LEU A 47 -40.84 0.02 -59.00
C LEU A 47 -39.58 0.07 -58.12
N ALA A 48 -38.63 -0.85 -58.32
CA ALA A 48 -37.34 -0.85 -57.63
C ALA A 48 -36.57 0.45 -57.85
N ARG A 49 -36.55 0.96 -59.08
CA ARG A 49 -35.91 2.24 -59.41
C ARG A 49 -36.61 3.43 -58.74
N LYS A 50 -37.94 3.42 -58.64
CA LYS A 50 -38.69 4.47 -57.91
C LYS A 50 -38.42 4.42 -56.42
N VAL A 51 -38.43 3.24 -55.81
CA VAL A 51 -38.14 3.03 -54.37
C VAL A 51 -36.70 3.41 -54.05
N ALA A 52 -35.73 2.97 -54.87
CA ALA A 52 -34.33 3.33 -54.71
C ALA A 52 -34.10 4.84 -54.83
N LYS A 53 -34.83 5.53 -55.72
CA LYS A 53 -34.75 6.98 -55.85
C LYS A 53 -35.33 7.70 -54.62
N GLN A 54 -36.38 7.16 -53.98
CA GLN A 54 -36.92 7.71 -52.73
C GLN A 54 -35.97 7.47 -51.55
N LEU A 55 -35.45 6.25 -51.40
CA LEU A 55 -34.51 5.91 -50.33
C LEU A 55 -33.20 6.70 -50.38
N ARG A 56 -32.72 7.07 -51.58
CA ARG A 56 -31.56 7.95 -51.76
C ARG A 56 -31.86 9.43 -51.49
N LYS A 57 -33.13 9.84 -51.55
CA LYS A 57 -33.55 11.22 -51.30
C LYS A 57 -33.62 11.52 -49.80
N GLU A 58 -33.79 10.49 -48.98
CA GLU A 58 -33.64 10.54 -47.53
C GLU A 58 -32.14 10.66 -47.18
N LYS A 59 -31.65 11.90 -47.12
CA LYS A 59 -30.33 12.21 -46.57
C LYS A 59 -30.38 12.09 -45.04
N GLY A 60 -29.42 11.40 -44.45
CA GLY A 60 -29.31 11.25 -43.00
C GLY A 60 -27.86 11.36 -42.54
N SER A 61 -27.66 11.58 -41.24
CA SER A 61 -26.32 11.50 -40.64
C SER A 61 -25.94 10.04 -40.42
N VAL A 62 -24.78 9.63 -40.90
CA VAL A 62 -24.25 8.28 -40.65
C VAL A 62 -23.38 8.34 -39.41
N ALA A 63 -23.79 7.64 -38.35
CA ALA A 63 -23.03 7.52 -37.10
C ALA A 63 -22.63 8.87 -36.45
N GLY A 64 -23.44 9.91 -36.62
CA GLY A 64 -23.22 11.24 -36.04
C GLY A 64 -22.39 12.19 -36.91
N TYR A 65 -21.86 11.74 -38.05
CA TYR A 65 -21.11 12.58 -38.97
C TYR A 65 -22.02 13.12 -40.09
N THR A 66 -21.77 14.38 -40.47
CA THR A 66 -22.37 15.05 -41.62
C THR A 66 -21.39 15.08 -42.79
N ASP A 67 -21.85 15.37 -44.01
CA ASP A 67 -20.97 15.45 -45.19
C ASP A 67 -19.88 16.53 -45.05
N GLU A 68 -20.10 17.53 -44.19
CA GLU A 68 -19.17 18.64 -43.95
C GLU A 68 -18.15 18.33 -42.85
N GLU A 69 -18.50 17.45 -41.90
CA GLU A 69 -17.66 17.05 -40.76
C GLU A 69 -17.26 15.57 -40.87
N ASN A 70 -16.83 15.15 -42.06
CA ASN A 70 -16.44 13.76 -42.34
C ASN A 70 -14.93 13.54 -42.12
N PRO A 71 -14.50 12.70 -41.15
CA PRO A 71 -13.08 12.38 -40.91
C PRO A 71 -12.38 11.67 -42.08
N PHE A 72 -13.14 11.13 -43.04
CA PHE A 72 -12.65 10.34 -44.16
C PHE A 72 -12.63 11.11 -45.50
N GLY A 73 -13.02 12.40 -45.50
CA GLY A 73 -12.94 13.27 -46.67
C GLY A 73 -13.87 12.92 -47.84
N ASP A 74 -14.91 12.12 -47.59
CA ASP A 74 -15.89 11.69 -48.60
C ASP A 74 -17.06 12.69 -48.68
N THR A 75 -17.39 13.16 -49.88
CA THR A 75 -18.43 14.18 -50.13
C THR A 75 -19.85 13.62 -50.20
N THR A 76 -19.99 12.29 -50.17
CA THR A 76 -21.28 11.58 -50.32
C THR A 76 -21.63 10.69 -49.12
N LEU A 77 -21.07 10.98 -47.94
CA LEU A 77 -21.26 10.15 -46.73
C LEU A 77 -22.74 10.02 -46.31
N SER A 78 -23.55 11.05 -46.56
CA SER A 78 -24.98 11.11 -46.26
C SER A 78 -25.84 10.40 -47.33
N GLU A 79 -25.27 10.00 -48.46
CA GLU A 79 -25.99 9.27 -49.49
C GLU A 79 -26.20 7.82 -49.08
N LYS A 80 -27.47 7.45 -48.88
CA LYS A 80 -27.84 6.09 -48.48
C LYS A 80 -27.54 5.08 -49.60
N PHE A 81 -26.70 4.09 -49.30
CA PHE A 81 -26.42 3.01 -50.23
C PHE A 81 -27.67 2.16 -50.47
N VAL A 82 -28.07 2.05 -51.74
CA VAL A 82 -29.22 1.24 -52.16
C VAL A 82 -28.77 0.17 -53.16
N TRP A 83 -28.96 -1.10 -52.80
CA TRP A 83 -28.67 -2.22 -53.68
C TRP A 83 -29.83 -2.47 -54.65
N SER A 84 -29.84 -1.70 -55.75
CA SER A 84 -30.94 -1.68 -56.74
C SER A 84 -31.32 -3.07 -57.28
N LYS A 85 -30.33 -3.93 -57.51
CA LYS A 85 -30.54 -5.29 -58.04
C LYS A 85 -31.18 -6.24 -57.02
N LYS A 86 -30.94 -6.02 -55.71
CA LYS A 86 -31.59 -6.77 -54.63
C LYS A 86 -33.04 -6.33 -54.46
N LEU A 87 -33.33 -5.04 -54.55
CA LEU A 87 -34.70 -4.50 -54.56
C LEU A 87 -35.51 -5.00 -55.76
N GLU A 88 -34.92 -5.02 -56.96
CA GLU A 88 -35.56 -5.57 -58.16
C GLU A 88 -35.94 -7.04 -57.97
N LYS A 89 -35.02 -7.85 -57.45
CA LYS A 89 -35.26 -9.27 -57.17
C LYS A 89 -36.33 -9.45 -56.08
N GLN A 90 -36.29 -8.69 -54.99
CA GLN A 90 -37.27 -8.79 -53.90
C GLN A 90 -38.68 -8.37 -54.33
N ILE A 91 -38.81 -7.35 -55.18
CA ILE A 91 -40.10 -6.93 -55.75
C ILE A 91 -40.61 -7.96 -56.77
N GLN A 92 -39.71 -8.59 -57.54
CA GLN A 92 -40.06 -9.68 -58.46
C GLN A 92 -40.51 -10.96 -57.70
N ASP A 93 -39.92 -11.22 -56.53
CA ASP A 93 -40.27 -12.35 -55.65
C ASP A 93 -41.55 -12.08 -54.81
N GLY A 94 -42.20 -10.92 -54.99
CA GLY A 94 -43.51 -10.59 -54.39
C GLY A 94 -43.48 -9.79 -53.09
N ALA A 95 -42.34 -9.19 -52.70
CA ALA A 95 -42.27 -8.33 -51.52
C ALA A 95 -43.04 -7.01 -51.73
N ASP A 96 -43.91 -6.66 -50.77
CA ASP A 96 -44.67 -5.40 -50.80
C ASP A 96 -43.74 -4.19 -50.61
N VAL A 97 -43.97 -3.14 -51.40
CA VAL A 97 -43.20 -1.89 -51.43
C VAL A 97 -43.17 -1.20 -50.06
N ARG A 98 -44.18 -1.44 -49.22
CA ARG A 98 -44.29 -0.91 -47.85
C ARG A 98 -43.21 -1.43 -46.89
N HIS A 99 -42.64 -2.62 -47.13
CA HIS A 99 -41.57 -3.18 -46.30
C HIS A 99 -40.21 -2.45 -46.44
N PHE A 100 -40.08 -1.66 -47.51
CA PHE A 100 -38.92 -0.82 -47.80
C PHE A 100 -39.13 0.66 -47.42
N GLY A 101 -40.24 0.98 -46.73
CA GLY A 101 -40.50 2.33 -46.25
C GLY A 101 -39.60 2.72 -45.08
N ALA A 102 -39.41 4.03 -44.89
CA ALA A 102 -38.61 4.60 -43.80
C ALA A 102 -39.00 4.06 -42.42
N GLN A 103 -40.29 3.89 -42.14
CA GLN A 103 -40.79 3.34 -40.87
C GLN A 103 -40.36 1.88 -40.64
N ALA A 104 -40.42 1.04 -41.67
CA ALA A 104 -39.99 -0.36 -41.57
C ALA A 104 -38.47 -0.49 -41.40
N GLU A 105 -37.70 0.47 -41.94
CA GLU A 105 -36.26 0.52 -41.74
C GLU A 105 -35.85 1.10 -40.39
N ALA A 106 -36.57 2.10 -39.89
CA ALA A 106 -36.42 2.64 -38.55
C ALA A 106 -36.68 1.55 -37.49
N LEU A 107 -37.75 0.76 -37.64
CA LEU A 107 -38.02 -0.40 -36.78
C LEU A 107 -36.86 -1.41 -36.76
N ARG A 108 -36.29 -1.74 -37.93
CA ARG A 108 -35.10 -2.61 -38.00
C ARG A 108 -33.84 -1.97 -37.42
N GLN A 109 -33.72 -0.65 -37.45
CA GLN A 109 -32.62 0.07 -36.81
C GLN A 109 -32.79 0.07 -35.29
N ASP A 110 -34.00 0.30 -34.78
CA ASP A 110 -34.32 0.25 -33.36
C ASP A 110 -34.08 -1.15 -32.79
N GLU A 111 -34.48 -2.21 -33.51
CA GLU A 111 -34.17 -3.60 -33.14
C GLU A 111 -32.65 -3.86 -33.06
N ARG A 112 -31.88 -3.35 -34.01
CA ARG A 112 -30.41 -3.46 -34.01
C ARG A 112 -29.78 -2.65 -32.88
N LEU A 113 -30.27 -1.45 -32.60
CA LEU A 113 -29.81 -0.61 -31.50
C LEU A 113 -30.11 -1.26 -30.15
N ALA A 114 -31.31 -1.84 -29.98
CA ALA A 114 -31.68 -2.59 -28.78
C ALA A 114 -30.82 -3.84 -28.58
N GLU A 115 -30.41 -4.52 -29.66
CA GLU A 115 -29.47 -5.64 -29.59
C GLU A 115 -28.06 -5.17 -29.20
N ILE A 116 -27.59 -4.07 -29.78
CA ILE A 116 -26.31 -3.43 -29.41
C ILE A 116 -26.33 -3.00 -27.94
N GLU A 117 -27.42 -2.43 -27.45
CA GLU A 117 -27.58 -2.00 -26.06
C GLU A 117 -27.50 -3.20 -25.09
N LYS A 118 -28.16 -4.33 -25.42
CA LYS A 118 -28.03 -5.57 -24.65
C LYS A 118 -26.61 -6.13 -24.66
N VAL A 119 -25.88 -6.01 -25.77
CA VAL A 119 -24.47 -6.40 -25.84
C VAL A 119 -23.59 -5.46 -25.01
N LYS A 120 -23.86 -4.15 -25.05
CA LYS A 120 -23.15 -3.14 -24.26
C LYS A 120 -23.35 -3.37 -22.77
N LYS A 121 -24.58 -3.62 -22.33
CA LYS A 121 -24.88 -3.94 -20.92
C LYS A 121 -24.13 -5.18 -20.43
N ARG A 122 -24.08 -6.26 -21.24
CA ARG A 122 -23.29 -7.46 -20.94
C ARG A 122 -21.77 -7.24 -20.93
N ARG A 123 -21.26 -6.21 -21.60
CA ARG A 123 -19.84 -5.83 -21.52
C ARG A 123 -19.58 -5.03 -20.26
N GLN A 124 -20.45 -4.06 -19.98
CA GLN A 124 -20.39 -3.24 -18.78
C GLN A 124 -20.48 -4.09 -17.51
N GLU A 125 -21.41 -5.04 -17.42
CA GLU A 125 -21.53 -5.94 -16.27
C GLU A 125 -20.26 -6.77 -16.04
N ARG A 126 -19.61 -7.25 -17.12
CA ARG A 126 -18.33 -7.97 -17.04
C ARG A 126 -17.15 -7.08 -16.66
N GLU A 127 -17.14 -5.84 -17.14
CA GLU A 127 -16.12 -4.85 -16.75
C GLU A 127 -16.29 -4.45 -15.28
N GLU A 128 -17.51 -4.25 -14.80
CA GLU A 128 -17.80 -3.95 -13.39
C GLU A 128 -17.50 -5.14 -12.46
N GLU A 129 -17.80 -6.37 -12.87
CA GLU A 129 -17.41 -7.58 -12.14
C GLU A 129 -15.88 -7.74 -12.10
N LYS A 130 -15.21 -7.51 -13.23
CA LYS A 130 -13.75 -7.54 -13.29
C LYS A 130 -13.12 -6.41 -12.47
N SER A 131 -13.67 -5.20 -12.50
CA SER A 131 -13.21 -4.06 -11.67
C SER A 131 -13.33 -4.39 -10.19
N ARG A 132 -14.46 -4.96 -9.75
CA ARG A 132 -14.64 -5.38 -8.35
C ARG A 132 -13.63 -6.45 -7.94
N MET A 133 -13.43 -7.46 -8.78
CA MET A 133 -12.42 -8.50 -8.53
C MET A 133 -11.00 -7.93 -8.47
N GLU A 134 -10.66 -7.00 -9.38
CA GLU A 134 -9.36 -6.32 -9.41
C GLU A 134 -9.17 -5.43 -8.16
N GLU A 135 -10.19 -4.71 -7.73
CA GLU A 135 -10.19 -3.89 -6.51
C GLU A 135 -10.02 -4.75 -5.26
N GLU A 136 -10.71 -5.89 -5.17
CA GLU A 136 -10.58 -6.84 -4.06
C GLU A 136 -9.17 -7.44 -4.00
N LEU A 137 -8.63 -7.86 -5.15
CA LEU A 137 -7.26 -8.38 -5.24
C LEU A 137 -6.23 -7.31 -4.87
N ALA A 138 -6.38 -6.09 -5.38
CA ALA A 138 -5.50 -4.97 -5.05
C ALA A 138 -5.58 -4.60 -3.56
N PHE A 139 -6.76 -4.70 -2.95
CA PHE A 139 -6.91 -4.49 -1.51
C PHE A 139 -6.17 -5.58 -0.72
N ILE A 140 -6.34 -6.85 -1.06
CA ILE A 140 -5.65 -7.97 -0.41
C ILE A 140 -4.14 -7.85 -0.58
N GLU A 141 -3.67 -7.48 -1.77
CA GLU A 141 -2.24 -7.27 -2.07
C GLU A 141 -1.67 -6.15 -1.20
N ARG A 142 -2.35 -5.00 -1.09
CA ARG A 142 -1.92 -3.90 -0.20
C ARG A 142 -1.84 -4.34 1.25
N GLN A 143 -2.83 -5.08 1.74
CA GLN A 143 -2.82 -5.59 3.11
C GLN A 143 -1.63 -6.54 3.35
N ARG A 144 -1.33 -7.41 2.38
CA ARG A 144 -0.13 -8.26 2.44
C ARG A 144 1.16 -7.43 2.42
N SER A 145 1.27 -6.46 1.52
CA SER A 145 2.44 -5.58 1.47
C SER A 145 2.66 -4.80 2.77
N LEU A 146 1.59 -4.35 3.44
CA LEU A 146 1.70 -3.68 4.75
C LEU A 146 2.15 -4.65 5.85
N ALA A 147 1.61 -5.87 5.86
CA ALA A 147 2.04 -6.91 6.81
C ALA A 147 3.51 -7.29 6.60
N ASP A 148 3.92 -7.48 5.33
CA ASP A 148 5.30 -7.79 4.96
C ASP A 148 6.25 -6.64 5.33
N ALA A 149 5.83 -5.39 5.13
CA ALA A 149 6.61 -4.21 5.54
C ALA A 149 6.84 -4.16 7.05
N SER A 150 5.80 -4.43 7.86
CA SER A 150 5.93 -4.46 9.32
C SER A 150 6.85 -5.60 9.79
N VAL A 151 6.82 -6.76 9.14
CA VAL A 151 7.73 -7.86 9.46
C VAL A 151 9.17 -7.51 9.08
N LEU A 152 9.37 -6.82 7.95
CA LEU A 152 10.69 -6.37 7.52
C LEU A 152 11.29 -5.36 8.51
N GLU A 153 10.48 -4.39 8.95
CA GLU A 153 10.86 -3.37 9.93
C GLU A 153 11.37 -4.00 11.24
N LYS A 154 10.62 -4.97 11.80
CA LYS A 154 11.05 -5.71 12.99
C LYS A 154 12.36 -6.46 12.79
N LYS A 155 12.53 -7.11 11.63
CA LYS A 155 13.79 -7.81 11.29
C LYS A 155 14.96 -6.85 11.11
N GLU A 156 14.70 -5.65 10.62
CA GLU A 156 15.71 -4.59 10.50
C GLU A 156 16.14 -4.09 11.88
N GLU A 157 15.20 -3.87 12.81
CA GLU A 157 15.50 -3.54 14.21
C GLU A 157 16.33 -4.63 14.90
N GLU A 158 15.94 -5.91 14.75
CA GLU A 158 16.69 -7.06 15.26
C GLU A 158 18.12 -7.10 14.68
N PHE A 159 18.26 -6.90 13.37
CA PHE A 159 19.55 -6.85 12.71
C PHE A 159 20.41 -5.70 13.24
N HIS A 160 19.84 -4.51 13.45
CA HIS A 160 20.57 -3.38 14.03
C HIS A 160 21.05 -3.68 15.45
N LEU A 161 20.22 -4.34 16.27
CA LEU A 161 20.60 -4.79 17.61
C LEU A 161 21.76 -5.79 17.56
N GLU A 162 21.67 -6.82 16.71
CA GLU A 162 22.74 -7.81 16.54
C GLU A 162 24.04 -7.16 16.06
N GLN A 163 23.98 -6.27 15.07
CA GLN A 163 25.15 -5.52 14.60
C GLN A 163 25.72 -4.62 15.69
N ALA A 164 24.90 -4.00 16.54
CA ALA A 164 25.36 -3.23 17.68
C ALA A 164 26.11 -4.12 18.69
N LYS A 165 25.58 -5.30 19.01
CA LYS A 165 26.23 -6.30 19.89
C LYS A 165 27.57 -6.76 19.32
N ILE A 166 27.62 -7.16 18.05
CA ILE A 166 28.84 -7.61 17.38
C ILE A 166 29.90 -6.49 17.37
N ARG A 167 29.51 -5.25 17.01
CA ARG A 167 30.44 -4.11 17.01
C ARG A 167 30.98 -3.80 18.40
N SER A 168 30.12 -3.84 19.42
CA SER A 168 30.51 -3.67 20.83
C SER A 168 31.52 -4.73 21.26
N ASP A 169 31.24 -6.00 20.97
CA ASP A 169 32.14 -7.12 21.30
C ASP A 169 33.51 -7.02 20.62
N ILE A 170 33.56 -6.57 19.36
CA ILE A 170 34.83 -6.34 18.65
C ILE A 170 35.63 -5.22 19.34
N ARG A 171 35.01 -4.08 19.65
CA ARG A 171 35.67 -2.95 20.32
C ARG A 171 36.20 -3.33 21.71
N LEU A 172 35.43 -4.10 22.46
CA LEU A 172 35.84 -4.65 23.76
C LEU A 172 37.07 -5.54 23.64
N ARG A 173 37.09 -6.45 22.66
CA ARG A 173 38.23 -7.35 22.42
C ARG A 173 39.50 -6.61 21.98
N GLU A 174 39.35 -5.53 21.23
CA GLU A 174 40.46 -4.70 20.76
C GLU A 174 40.94 -3.66 21.79
N GLY A 175 40.32 -3.58 22.97
CA GLY A 175 40.70 -2.62 24.02
C GLY A 175 40.31 -1.17 23.74
N ARG A 176 39.40 -0.94 22.78
CA ARG A 176 38.91 0.40 22.37
C ARG A 176 37.42 0.55 22.69
N ALA A 177 37.01 0.00 23.83
CA ALA A 177 35.62 -0.01 24.25
C ALA A 177 35.13 1.42 24.54
N ARG A 178 33.96 1.76 24.01
CA ARG A 178 33.24 2.97 24.41
C ARG A 178 32.49 2.72 25.73
N PRO A 179 32.13 3.77 26.49
CA PRO A 179 31.34 3.61 27.70
C PRO A 179 30.02 2.84 27.48
N VAL A 180 29.33 3.08 26.36
CA VAL A 180 28.11 2.33 25.99
C VAL A 180 28.37 0.83 25.81
N ASP A 181 29.53 0.46 25.25
CA ASP A 181 29.86 -0.94 24.99
C ASP A 181 29.98 -1.70 26.33
N LEU A 182 30.56 -1.06 27.35
CA LEU A 182 30.65 -1.60 28.72
C LEU A 182 29.30 -1.64 29.44
N LEU A 183 28.42 -0.67 29.20
CA LEU A 183 27.05 -0.65 29.75
C LEU A 183 26.20 -1.77 29.15
N ALA A 184 26.21 -1.92 27.83
CA ALA A 184 25.52 -3.00 27.13
C ALA A 184 26.04 -4.38 27.59
N LYS A 185 27.35 -4.53 27.81
CA LYS A 185 27.91 -5.79 28.32
C LYS A 185 27.56 -6.09 29.77
N ASN A 186 27.36 -5.05 30.59
CA ASN A 186 26.87 -5.20 31.96
C ASN A 186 25.47 -5.81 32.01
N LEU A 187 24.65 -5.52 31.01
CA LEU A 187 23.32 -6.06 30.84
C LEU A 187 23.37 -7.49 30.28
N HIS A 188 24.09 -7.67 29.17
CA HIS A 188 24.26 -8.94 28.48
C HIS A 188 25.53 -9.67 28.94
N LEU A 189 25.59 -10.05 30.22
CA LEU A 189 26.75 -10.77 30.81
C LEU A 189 27.01 -12.11 30.10
N ASP A 190 27.76 -12.09 29.00
CA ASP A 190 28.16 -13.29 28.29
C ASP A 190 29.23 -14.08 29.06
N ALA A 191 29.07 -15.41 29.07
CA ALA A 191 29.93 -16.36 29.78
C ALA A 191 31.44 -16.25 29.44
N GLY A 192 31.79 -15.65 28.29
CA GLY A 192 33.15 -15.52 27.78
C GLY A 192 33.97 -14.33 28.30
N PHE A 193 33.38 -13.37 29.02
CA PHE A 193 34.12 -12.21 29.53
C PHE A 193 34.65 -12.47 30.95
N SER A 194 35.96 -12.30 31.14
CA SER A 194 36.67 -12.62 32.39
C SER A 194 37.04 -11.41 33.25
N MET A 195 36.80 -10.20 32.77
CA MET A 195 37.06 -8.97 33.55
C MET A 195 35.84 -8.62 34.42
N ARG A 196 36.13 -8.17 35.64
CA ARG A 196 35.12 -7.61 36.55
C ARG A 196 34.61 -6.30 35.94
N LEU A 197 33.36 -6.30 35.49
CA LEU A 197 32.74 -5.10 34.94
C LEU A 197 32.50 -4.09 36.08
N PRO A 198 32.80 -2.79 35.86
CA PRO A 198 32.51 -1.75 36.82
C PRO A 198 31.00 -1.57 36.95
N VAL A 199 30.57 -1.06 38.11
CA VAL A 199 29.16 -0.73 38.35
C VAL A 199 28.73 0.33 37.33
N PRO A 200 27.57 0.20 36.66
CA PRO A 200 27.18 1.02 35.51
C PRO A 200 27.30 2.54 35.73
N TYR A 201 26.96 3.05 36.92
CA TYR A 201 27.00 4.49 37.19
C TYR A 201 28.42 5.05 37.39
N ILE A 202 29.44 4.21 37.67
CA ILE A 202 30.84 4.64 37.84
C ILE A 202 31.43 5.06 36.49
N LEU A 203 30.92 4.51 35.39
CA LEU A 203 31.40 4.85 34.05
C LEU A 203 31.20 6.32 33.69
N PHE A 204 30.27 7.02 34.34
CA PHE A 204 30.02 8.44 34.11
C PHE A 204 31.00 9.36 34.83
N GLU A 205 31.91 8.81 35.65
CA GLU A 205 32.95 9.59 36.34
C GLU A 205 34.11 9.88 35.38
N ASN A 206 34.47 11.16 35.24
CA ASN A 206 35.60 11.65 34.40
C ASN A 206 35.41 11.56 32.87
N ILE A 207 34.17 11.47 32.38
CA ILE A 207 33.85 11.60 30.95
C ILE A 207 33.74 13.09 30.57
N SER A 208 34.19 13.46 29.37
CA SER A 208 34.04 14.83 28.85
C SER A 208 32.58 15.17 28.49
N LEU A 209 32.22 16.46 28.45
CA LEU A 209 30.86 16.88 28.08
C LEU A 209 30.44 16.36 26.68
N GLN A 210 31.38 16.29 25.74
CA GLN A 210 31.10 15.81 24.38
C GLN A 210 30.83 14.31 24.35
N GLU A 211 31.68 13.52 24.99
CA GLU A 211 31.48 12.06 25.10
C GLU A 211 30.22 11.72 25.88
N LEU A 212 29.82 12.55 26.85
CA LEU A 212 28.58 12.34 27.60
C LEU A 212 27.33 12.59 26.75
N LYS A 213 27.36 13.57 25.83
CA LYS A 213 26.29 13.77 24.83
C LYS A 213 26.22 12.62 23.83
N GLU A 214 27.38 12.12 23.41
CA GLU A 214 27.44 10.92 22.55
C GLU A 214 26.89 9.70 23.28
N LEU A 215 27.20 9.55 24.56
CA LEU A 215 26.68 8.48 25.42
C LEU A 215 25.17 8.59 25.61
N GLU A 216 24.62 9.79 25.77
CA GLU A 216 23.16 10.02 25.82
C GLU A 216 22.47 9.52 24.54
N ALA A 217 23.00 9.90 23.38
CA ALA A 217 22.47 9.45 22.09
C ALA A 217 22.58 7.93 21.92
N ASP A 218 23.74 7.36 22.29
CA ASP A 218 23.98 5.92 22.27
C ASP A 218 22.99 5.18 23.22
N ILE A 219 22.76 5.68 24.44
CA ILE A 219 21.76 5.11 25.39
C ILE A 219 20.34 5.17 24.80
N ALA A 220 19.95 6.29 24.18
CA ALA A 220 18.63 6.44 23.57
C ALA A 220 18.41 5.42 22.44
N THR A 221 19.44 5.15 21.62
CA THR A 221 19.35 4.06 20.63
C THR A 221 19.17 2.68 21.27
N HIS A 222 19.85 2.39 22.38
CA HIS A 222 19.68 1.11 23.08
C HIS A 222 18.31 0.97 23.76
N GLN A 223 17.71 2.06 24.29
CA GLN A 223 16.34 2.06 24.79
C GLN A 223 15.33 1.63 23.72
N GLY A 224 15.48 2.14 22.49
CA GLY A 224 14.62 1.79 21.37
C GLY A 224 14.77 0.33 20.94
N LEU A 225 16.01 -0.18 20.88
CA LEU A 225 16.31 -1.53 20.40
C LEU A 225 16.03 -2.64 21.43
N GLU A 226 16.17 -2.37 22.73
CA GLU A 226 16.07 -3.39 23.80
C GLU A 226 14.73 -3.37 24.55
N SER A 227 13.68 -2.82 23.93
CA SER A 227 12.34 -2.66 24.51
C SER A 227 11.57 -3.97 24.81
N GLN A 228 12.16 -5.14 24.57
CA GLN A 228 11.49 -6.44 24.73
C GLN A 228 11.47 -6.95 26.18
N GLU A 229 12.48 -6.62 26.99
CA GLU A 229 12.60 -7.08 28.38
C GLU A 229 12.41 -5.91 29.34
N GLU A 230 11.49 -6.06 30.31
CA GLU A 230 11.21 -5.01 31.30
C GLU A 230 12.45 -4.64 32.14
N GLU A 231 13.26 -5.64 32.55
CA GLU A 231 14.51 -5.41 33.28
C GLU A 231 15.52 -4.58 32.46
N HIS A 232 15.60 -4.80 31.14
CA HIS A 232 16.48 -4.05 30.25
C HIS A 232 16.02 -2.62 30.05
N LYS A 233 14.70 -2.43 29.88
CA LYS A 233 14.10 -1.11 29.80
C LYS A 233 14.35 -0.30 31.08
N GLU A 234 14.10 -0.89 32.24
CA GLU A 234 14.36 -0.25 33.54
C GLU A 234 15.84 0.13 33.69
N PHE A 235 16.75 -0.76 33.27
CA PHE A 235 18.19 -0.49 33.29
C PHE A 235 18.57 0.72 32.45
N TRP A 236 18.11 0.80 31.20
CA TRP A 236 18.43 1.92 30.32
C TRP A 236 17.74 3.22 30.74
N ASP A 237 16.52 3.17 31.28
CA ASP A 237 15.80 4.34 31.82
C ASP A 237 16.53 4.92 33.05
N CYS A 238 17.02 4.05 33.93
CA CYS A 238 17.85 4.47 35.06
C CYS A 238 19.18 5.07 34.58
N LEU A 239 19.82 4.49 33.57
CA LEU A 239 21.05 5.04 32.97
C LEU A 239 20.81 6.40 32.32
N MET A 240 19.70 6.59 31.62
CA MET A 240 19.34 7.88 31.03
C MET A 240 19.18 8.94 32.12
N THR A 241 18.49 8.62 33.22
CA THR A 241 18.32 9.53 34.37
C THR A 241 19.67 9.95 34.96
N VAL A 242 20.61 9.01 35.11
CA VAL A 242 21.98 9.30 35.57
C VAL A 242 22.74 10.14 34.54
N CYS A 243 22.65 9.81 33.25
CA CYS A 243 23.31 10.54 32.17
C CYS A 243 22.87 12.02 32.12
N LEU A 244 21.56 12.27 32.16
CA LEU A 244 20.99 13.62 32.17
C LEU A 244 21.43 14.43 33.40
N SER A 245 21.50 13.80 34.57
CA SER A 245 22.04 14.45 35.77
C SER A 245 23.51 14.83 35.61
N HIS A 246 24.33 13.92 35.07
CA HIS A 246 25.75 14.20 34.84
C HIS A 246 25.95 15.27 33.75
N LEU A 247 25.08 15.33 32.73
CA LEU A 247 25.10 16.38 31.70
C LEU A 247 24.78 17.75 32.31
N ALA A 248 23.75 17.83 33.15
CA ALA A 248 23.40 19.06 33.86
C ALA A 248 24.53 19.53 34.79
N GLU A 249 25.22 18.60 35.45
CA GLU A 249 26.41 18.95 36.25
C GLU A 249 27.60 19.40 35.39
N ALA A 250 27.89 18.70 34.29
CA ALA A 250 29.00 19.02 33.41
C ALA A 250 28.78 20.37 32.70
N ALA A 251 27.57 20.66 32.24
CA ALA A 251 27.21 21.95 31.66
C ALA A 251 27.36 23.10 32.66
N ARG A 252 26.98 22.87 33.93
CA ARG A 252 27.20 23.86 35.00
C ARG A 252 28.68 24.12 35.25
N ARG A 253 29.51 23.07 35.36
CA ARG A 253 30.96 23.20 35.54
C ARG A 253 31.60 23.99 34.39
N ASP A 254 31.24 23.65 33.16
CA ASP A 254 31.75 24.32 31.96
C ASP A 254 31.31 25.79 31.88
N GLU A 255 30.09 26.14 32.29
CA GLU A 255 29.66 27.54 32.37
C GLU A 255 30.38 28.31 33.49
N THR A 256 30.58 27.69 34.67
CA THR A 256 31.35 28.32 35.75
C THR A 256 32.80 28.54 35.34
N ASP A 257 33.41 27.58 34.66
CA ASP A 257 34.79 27.69 34.17
C ASP A 257 34.91 28.79 33.11
N ARG A 258 33.93 28.90 32.19
CA ARG A 258 33.86 30.01 31.24
C ARG A 258 33.68 31.36 31.92
N ALA A 259 32.82 31.46 32.93
CA ALA A 259 32.61 32.69 33.69
C ALA A 259 33.89 33.13 34.42
N HIS A 260 34.61 32.18 35.03
CA HIS A 260 35.91 32.43 35.64
C HIS A 260 36.95 32.91 34.62
N MET A 261 36.99 32.31 33.42
CA MET A 261 37.90 32.72 32.34
C MET A 261 37.56 34.09 31.75
N ARG A 262 36.29 34.52 31.81
CA ARG A 262 35.85 35.87 31.41
C ARG A 262 36.13 36.95 32.46
N GLY A 263 36.62 36.58 33.64
CA GLY A 263 36.88 37.51 34.75
C GLY A 263 35.59 38.11 35.33
N GLU A 264 34.43 37.53 35.02
CA GLU A 264 33.16 37.91 35.61
C GLU A 264 33.11 37.33 37.02
N SER A 265 32.71 38.14 38.01
CA SER A 265 32.34 37.61 39.30
C SER A 265 31.20 36.62 39.05
N VAL A 266 31.41 35.35 39.39
CA VAL A 266 30.35 34.35 39.58
C VAL A 266 29.46 34.86 40.71
N VAL A 267 28.62 35.86 40.42
CA VAL A 267 27.45 36.15 41.23
C VAL A 267 26.58 34.91 41.07
N PRO A 268 26.27 34.19 42.16
CA PRO A 268 25.58 32.91 42.13
C PRO A 268 24.09 33.08 41.82
N ALA A 269 23.72 33.89 40.81
CA ALA A 269 22.35 33.93 40.31
C ALA A 269 21.89 32.53 39.84
N MET A 270 22.84 31.67 39.42
CA MET A 270 22.57 30.27 39.06
C MET A 270 22.96 29.24 40.13
N ALA A 271 23.69 29.61 41.18
CA ALA A 271 23.83 28.71 42.35
C ALA A 271 22.58 28.77 43.25
N GLN A 272 21.77 29.81 43.11
CA GLN A 272 20.48 29.95 43.80
C GLN A 272 19.36 29.08 43.21
N GLU A 273 19.43 28.66 41.94
CA GLU A 273 18.36 27.84 41.32
C GLU A 273 18.22 26.41 41.89
N THR A 274 19.10 26.01 42.83
CA THR A 274 18.98 24.71 43.51
C THR A 274 19.00 24.77 45.04
N GLY A 275 19.08 25.93 45.69
CA GLY A 275 18.84 26.06 47.16
C GLY A 275 19.72 25.22 48.12
N LEU A 276 20.70 24.46 47.62
CA LEU A 276 21.45 23.47 48.40
C LEU A 276 22.93 23.83 48.46
N HIS A 277 23.44 23.99 49.68
CA HIS A 277 24.86 24.19 49.93
C HIS A 277 25.63 22.88 49.65
N ALA A 278 26.83 22.96 49.08
CA ALA A 278 27.66 21.79 48.75
C ALA A 278 27.93 20.83 49.94
N SER A 279 27.80 21.33 51.17
CA SER A 279 27.86 20.53 52.40
C SER A 279 26.68 19.57 52.54
N ILE A 280 25.46 20.03 52.21
CA ILE A 280 24.25 19.23 52.29
C ILE A 280 24.27 18.14 51.21
N ASP A 281 24.84 18.44 50.04
CA ASP A 281 25.08 17.44 49.00
C ASP A 281 26.03 16.32 49.46
N ALA A 282 27.08 16.65 50.21
CA ALA A 282 28.00 15.66 50.77
C ALA A 282 27.32 14.79 51.83
N ASP A 283 26.55 15.40 52.73
CA ASP A 283 25.81 14.69 53.79
C ASP A 283 24.71 13.80 53.20
N LEU A 284 23.99 14.28 52.18
CA LEU A 284 23.02 13.48 51.42
C LEU A 284 23.71 12.32 50.70
N GLN A 285 24.86 12.56 50.07
CA GLN A 285 25.61 11.49 49.41
C GLN A 285 26.04 10.40 50.40
N GLU A 286 26.52 10.77 51.58
CA GLU A 286 26.91 9.82 52.62
C GLU A 286 25.70 9.04 53.13
N MET A 287 24.60 9.73 53.46
CA MET A 287 23.38 9.12 53.96
C MET A 287 22.70 8.19 52.94
N MET A 288 22.76 8.51 51.65
CA MET A 288 22.07 7.75 50.59
C MET A 288 22.92 6.62 50.00
N ARG A 289 24.24 6.60 50.22
CA ARG A 289 25.16 5.57 49.67
C ARG A 289 24.83 4.17 50.18
N ASP A 290 24.48 4.07 51.47
CA ASP A 290 24.29 2.81 52.16
C ASP A 290 22.83 2.32 52.16
N LYS A 291 21.90 3.13 51.66
CA LYS A 291 20.47 2.80 51.59
C LYS A 291 20.14 1.92 50.38
N SER A 292 19.16 1.04 50.53
CA SER A 292 18.61 0.23 49.44
C SER A 292 17.67 1.04 48.55
N HIS A 293 17.33 0.54 47.34
CA HIS A 293 16.38 1.22 46.48
C HIS A 293 15.01 1.41 47.16
N GLY A 294 14.53 0.40 47.89
CA GLY A 294 13.26 0.48 48.64
C GLY A 294 13.27 1.55 49.73
N GLN A 295 14.34 1.67 50.50
CA GLN A 295 14.47 2.71 51.53
C GLN A 295 14.52 4.12 50.92
N LEU A 296 15.11 4.27 49.73
CA LEU A 296 15.12 5.54 49.01
C LEU A 296 13.74 5.90 48.44
N LEU A 297 12.93 4.91 48.05
CA LEU A 297 11.53 5.12 47.65
C LEU A 297 10.69 5.59 48.83
N GLU A 298 10.81 4.95 49.99
CA GLU A 298 10.09 5.35 51.21
C GLU A 298 10.40 6.81 51.56
N LEU A 299 11.67 7.21 51.49
CA LEU A 299 12.07 8.61 51.69
C LEU A 299 11.52 9.56 50.62
N ASP A 300 11.40 9.14 49.36
CA ASP A 300 10.79 9.98 48.31
C ASP A 300 9.29 10.18 48.58
N GLU A 301 8.59 9.14 49.03
CA GLU A 301 7.17 9.22 49.41
C GLU A 301 6.95 10.07 50.66
N GLU A 302 7.79 9.93 51.68
CA GLU A 302 7.73 10.78 52.87
C GLU A 302 7.93 12.27 52.52
N ILE A 303 8.92 12.58 51.68
CA ILE A 303 9.17 13.97 51.25
C ILE A 303 8.03 14.47 50.34
N LYS A 304 7.46 13.62 49.47
CA LYS A 304 6.26 13.96 48.68
C LYS A 304 5.10 14.34 49.58
N GLN A 305 4.79 13.50 50.56
CA GLN A 305 3.68 13.71 51.47
C GLN A 305 3.87 15.01 52.25
N GLN A 306 5.08 15.28 52.75
CA GLN A 306 5.40 16.54 53.45
C GLN A 306 5.24 17.79 52.56
N LEU A 307 5.54 17.66 51.26
CA LEU A 307 5.36 18.75 50.28
C LEU A 307 3.88 18.99 49.95
N GLU A 308 3.08 17.92 49.85
CA GLU A 308 1.64 17.99 49.58
C GLU A 308 0.82 18.49 50.78
N GLU A 309 1.22 18.10 51.99
CA GLU A 309 0.64 18.55 53.25
C GLU A 309 0.99 20.01 53.58
N GLY A 310 1.99 20.59 52.90
CA GLY A 310 2.42 21.98 53.08
C GLY A 310 3.18 22.22 54.39
N ASP A 311 3.65 21.16 55.05
CA ASP A 311 4.42 21.21 56.32
C ASP A 311 5.92 21.44 56.08
N CYS A 312 6.31 21.71 54.83
CA CYS A 312 7.67 21.96 54.41
C CYS A 312 8.08 23.43 54.64
N ALA A 313 9.10 23.64 55.49
CA ALA A 313 9.66 24.96 55.78
C ALA A 313 10.22 25.69 54.53
N ASP A 314 10.73 24.93 53.55
CA ASP A 314 11.23 25.44 52.27
C ASP A 314 10.89 24.44 51.14
N PRO A 315 9.82 24.68 50.35
CA PRO A 315 9.40 23.77 49.30
C PRO A 315 10.43 23.68 48.16
N GLU A 316 11.13 24.77 47.82
CA GLU A 316 12.13 24.79 46.75
C GLU A 316 13.34 23.92 47.10
N TYR A 317 13.75 23.95 48.37
CA TYR A 317 14.77 23.06 48.92
C TYR A 317 14.38 21.58 48.77
N TRP A 318 13.18 21.20 49.23
CA TRP A 318 12.74 19.80 49.17
C TRP A 318 12.52 19.31 47.74
N GLU A 319 12.07 20.18 46.83
CA GLU A 319 12.03 19.87 45.40
C GLU A 319 13.42 19.63 44.81
N ALA A 320 14.43 20.40 45.23
CA ALA A 320 15.81 20.18 44.82
C ALA A 320 16.37 18.86 45.39
N VAL A 321 16.09 18.56 46.66
CA VAL A 321 16.43 17.26 47.29
C VAL A 321 15.78 16.10 46.53
N ARG A 322 14.49 16.21 46.16
CA ARG A 322 13.79 15.18 45.37
C ARG A 322 14.38 14.99 43.98
N ARG A 323 14.77 16.06 43.30
CA ARG A 323 15.50 15.96 42.01
C ARG A 323 16.79 15.16 42.16
N ARG A 324 17.56 15.40 43.24
CA ARG A 324 18.78 14.65 43.57
C ARG A 324 18.46 13.20 43.94
N LEU A 325 17.42 12.98 44.74
CA LEU A 325 16.98 11.67 45.21
C LEU A 325 16.62 10.74 44.05
N LYS A 326 15.95 11.24 43.00
CA LYS A 326 15.68 10.47 41.78
C LYS A 326 16.96 9.91 41.13
N VAL A 327 18.05 10.67 41.16
CA VAL A 327 19.35 10.22 40.63
C VAL A 327 19.95 9.13 41.50
N TYR A 328 19.89 9.27 42.84
CA TYR A 328 20.35 8.23 43.76
C TYR A 328 19.48 6.97 43.70
N LEU A 329 18.18 7.13 43.51
CA LEU A 329 17.23 6.04 43.32
C LEU A 329 17.58 5.24 42.07
N ALA A 330 17.86 5.91 40.95
CA ALA A 330 18.34 5.30 39.71
C ALA A 330 19.69 4.61 39.91
N LYS A 331 20.66 5.23 40.60
CA LYS A 331 21.96 4.62 40.92
C LYS A 331 21.81 3.37 41.80
N ALA A 332 20.92 3.39 42.79
CA ALA A 332 20.63 2.24 43.65
C ALA A 332 19.97 1.11 42.86
N ARG A 333 19.02 1.42 41.98
CA ARG A 333 18.37 0.42 41.10
C ARG A 333 19.37 -0.23 40.15
N LEU A 334 20.25 0.57 39.53
CA LEU A 334 21.33 0.06 38.66
C LEU A 334 22.28 -0.87 39.41
N ARG A 335 22.59 -0.56 40.67
CA ARG A 335 23.41 -1.42 41.53
C ARG A 335 22.72 -2.75 41.81
N GLU A 336 21.42 -2.74 42.10
CA GLU A 336 20.64 -3.96 42.33
C GLU A 336 20.58 -4.83 41.07
N ILE A 337 20.23 -4.25 39.92
CA ILE A 337 20.18 -4.95 38.63
C ILE A 337 21.57 -5.54 38.29
N HIS A 338 22.63 -4.76 38.42
CA HIS A 338 23.99 -5.21 38.17
C HIS A 338 24.39 -6.38 39.09
N PHE A 339 24.06 -6.29 40.38
CA PHE A 339 24.37 -7.35 41.33
C PHE A 339 23.57 -8.62 41.04
N SER A 340 22.27 -8.51 40.77
CA SER A 340 21.43 -9.67 40.43
C SER A 340 21.91 -10.35 39.15
N LEU A 341 22.30 -9.59 38.13
CA LEU A 341 22.87 -10.14 36.90
C LEU A 341 24.20 -10.87 37.16
N GLN A 342 25.08 -10.28 37.98
CA GLN A 342 26.34 -10.92 38.36
C GLN A 342 26.15 -12.22 39.13
N GLU A 343 25.19 -12.28 40.05
CA GLU A 343 24.85 -13.49 40.79
C GLU A 343 24.30 -14.59 39.88
N ARG A 344 23.34 -14.25 38.99
CA ARG A 344 22.81 -15.19 37.99
C ARG A 344 23.93 -15.77 37.13
N HIS A 345 24.82 -14.91 36.64
CA HIS A 345 25.95 -15.32 35.81
C HIS A 345 26.97 -16.18 36.57
N ARG A 346 27.24 -15.85 37.84
CA ARG A 346 28.10 -16.69 38.70
C ARG A 346 27.49 -18.06 38.95
N ALA A 347 26.21 -18.13 39.29
CA ALA A 347 25.49 -19.38 39.51
C ALA A 347 25.48 -20.24 38.23
N ALA A 348 25.28 -19.63 37.05
CA ALA A 348 25.36 -20.34 35.77
C ALA A 348 26.76 -20.90 35.47
N LYS A 349 27.83 -20.14 35.77
CA LYS A 349 29.21 -20.63 35.65
C LYS A 349 29.50 -21.79 36.59
N GLU A 350 29.05 -21.70 37.84
CA GLU A 350 29.20 -22.77 38.84
C GLU A 350 28.44 -24.04 38.44
N ALA A 351 27.20 -23.92 37.93
CA ALA A 351 26.43 -25.05 37.42
C ALA A 351 27.10 -25.75 36.23
N ASN A 352 27.60 -24.98 35.25
CA ASN A 352 28.29 -25.51 34.07
C ASN A 352 29.61 -26.22 34.46
N LEU A 353 30.35 -25.66 35.43
CA LEU A 353 31.53 -26.33 36.02
C LEU A 353 31.15 -27.66 36.69
N GLN A 354 30.06 -27.69 37.47
CA GLN A 354 29.59 -28.91 38.11
C GLN A 354 29.14 -29.98 37.11
N GLU A 355 28.49 -29.60 36.01
CA GLU A 355 28.14 -30.54 34.93
C GLU A 355 29.38 -31.09 34.23
N ARG A 356 30.37 -30.25 33.93
CA ARG A 356 31.63 -30.68 33.31
C ARG A 356 32.48 -31.58 34.21
N MET A 357 32.31 -31.50 35.53
CA MET A 357 32.99 -32.36 36.51
C MET A 357 32.23 -33.68 36.79
N LYS A 358 31.00 -33.84 36.29
CA LYS A 358 30.19 -35.06 36.41
C LYS A 358 30.42 -36.04 35.24
N TRP A 359 31.05 -35.59 34.17
CA TRP A 359 31.56 -36.41 33.06
C TRP A 359 33.07 -36.62 33.24
#